data_AF-A0A229RNG5-F1
#
_entry.id   AF-A0A229RNG5-F1
#
_cell.length_a   1.000
_cell.length_b   1.000
_cell.length_c   1.000
_cell.angle_alpha   90.00
_cell.angle_beta   90.00
_cell.angle_gamma   90.00
#
_symmetry.space_group_name_H-M   'P 1'
#
loop_
_entity.id
_entity.type
_entity.pdbx_description
1 polymer ?
#
loop_
_entity_poly.entity_id
_entity_poly.type
_entity_poly.pdbx_seq_one_letter_code
_entity_poly.pdbx_strand_id
1 'polypeptide(L)'
;MRKTLAILAFLPLAAALPATAEAAPALKWTSPCPDYGMTPSPTAGLECATLQVPLDYADPGGRTIELTVSRKASTSPKRRGVLLMNPGGPGSPGLAMPAQLAQRQGNSGLLESYDVIGFDPRGTTYSTPVTCDLTEEQRYILTGPYAEGPRDVTEKAAKSRVVARKCAESKTADLLPQMTTANTARDLDRIREALGERKISYYGVSYGSYLGASYASMFPAKTDRIVLDSLLGPGGLDVRAHQRIADGFDDRFGDFTAWAAARDDLYHLGRTPAEVTAKFFELAEKRGQGIRIDTWGALYDDANFPGLAENWASPTVKAQGGPLDNDNHAALQLQVLCNDSDWPESVRYYQKAVERARVTHPMFGPAAANITPCAFWPVERREPPVRITDRGPANILLVQNLRDPSTPLSGARELRSALGGRAKFVTVDAGGHGVFTKENACGNDFVVRYLRDGALPAADSHCPAHLAK
;
A
#
# COMPACT_ATOMS: atom_id res chain seq x y z
N MET A 1 73.15 40.76 -17.14
CA MET A 1 71.79 40.28 -17.47
C MET A 1 71.64 38.86 -16.91
N ARG A 2 70.80 38.66 -15.90
CA ARG A 2 70.61 37.37 -15.19
C ARG A 2 69.31 36.72 -15.64
N LYS A 3 69.42 35.44 -16.08
CA LYS A 3 68.48 34.29 -16.01
C LYS A 3 67.07 34.50 -16.63
N THR A 4 66.44 33.53 -17.30
CA THR A 4 66.06 32.20 -16.79
C THR A 4 65.59 31.32 -17.97
N LEU A 5 66.07 30.07 -18.07
CA LEU A 5 65.53 29.04 -18.97
C LEU A 5 64.47 28.24 -18.21
N ALA A 6 63.24 28.16 -18.72
CA ALA A 6 62.18 27.32 -18.18
C ALA A 6 62.20 25.95 -18.89
N ILE A 7 62.40 24.88 -18.13
CA ILE A 7 62.30 23.50 -18.58
C ILE A 7 60.85 23.03 -18.37
N LEU A 8 60.14 22.73 -19.44
CA LEU A 8 58.82 22.10 -19.42
C LEU A 8 58.99 20.59 -19.22
N ALA A 9 58.59 20.08 -18.05
CA ALA A 9 58.54 18.65 -17.76
C ALA A 9 57.26 18.04 -18.36
N PHE A 10 57.41 17.03 -19.22
CA PHE A 10 56.33 16.17 -19.68
C PHE A 10 55.97 15.15 -18.59
N LEU A 11 54.76 15.24 -18.04
CA LEU A 11 54.18 14.22 -17.16
C LEU A 11 53.45 13.16 -18.03
N PRO A 12 53.71 11.86 -17.85
CA PRO A 12 53.01 10.82 -18.58
C PRO A 12 51.58 10.69 -18.06
N LEU A 13 50.63 10.61 -18.99
CA LEU A 13 49.22 10.35 -18.71
C LEU A 13 49.07 8.89 -18.28
N ALA A 14 48.93 8.63 -16.98
CA ALA A 14 48.60 7.30 -16.48
C ALA A 14 47.13 6.97 -16.80
N ALA A 15 46.90 6.01 -17.70
CA ALA A 15 45.57 5.49 -17.97
C ALA A 15 45.05 4.77 -16.71
N ALA A 16 44.00 5.29 -16.10
CA ALA A 16 43.30 4.62 -15.00
C ALA A 16 42.67 3.33 -15.53
N LEU A 17 43.08 2.18 -14.97
CA LEU A 17 42.40 0.91 -15.19
C LEU A 17 40.95 1.03 -14.67
N PRO A 18 39.95 0.47 -15.38
CA PRO A 18 38.59 0.46 -14.88
C PRO A 18 38.55 -0.35 -13.58
N ALA A 19 38.06 0.27 -12.50
CA ALA A 19 37.76 -0.43 -11.27
C ALA A 19 36.82 -1.60 -11.62
N THR A 20 37.25 -2.83 -11.35
CA THR A 20 36.40 -4.01 -11.38
C THR A 20 35.23 -3.76 -10.44
N ALA A 21 34.03 -3.61 -11.00
CA ALA A 21 32.81 -3.52 -10.20
C ALA A 21 32.72 -4.78 -9.33
N GLU A 22 32.84 -4.59 -8.02
CA GLU A 22 32.66 -5.65 -7.04
C GLU A 22 31.25 -6.20 -7.21
N ALA A 23 31.12 -7.50 -7.49
CA ALA A 23 29.84 -8.14 -7.71
C ALA A 23 28.97 -7.94 -6.45
N ALA A 24 27.71 -7.51 -6.64
CA ALA A 24 26.80 -7.34 -5.53
C ALA A 24 26.73 -8.66 -4.72
N PRO A 25 26.83 -8.63 -3.38
CA PRO A 25 26.82 -9.84 -2.58
C PRO A 25 25.53 -10.62 -2.83
N ALA A 26 25.68 -11.90 -3.20
CA ALA A 26 24.56 -12.77 -3.51
C ALA A 26 23.70 -13.04 -2.26
N LEU A 27 22.39 -12.94 -2.40
CA LEU A 27 21.45 -13.27 -1.32
C LEU A 27 21.61 -14.73 -0.87
N LYS A 28 21.82 -14.93 0.43
CA LYS A 28 21.86 -16.26 1.04
C LYS A 28 20.46 -16.68 1.46
N TRP A 29 19.86 -17.54 0.64
CA TRP A 29 18.51 -18.07 0.85
C TRP A 29 18.50 -19.17 1.93
N THR A 30 17.51 -19.11 2.82
CA THR A 30 17.26 -20.09 3.88
C THR A 30 15.79 -20.52 3.90
N SER A 31 15.52 -21.70 4.47
CA SER A 31 14.17 -22.17 4.77
C SER A 31 14.19 -22.94 6.12
N PRO A 32 13.10 -22.92 6.91
CA PRO A 32 11.86 -22.19 6.67
C PRO A 32 12.03 -20.66 6.81
N CYS A 33 11.17 -19.91 6.13
CA CYS A 33 11.02 -18.47 6.37
C CYS A 33 10.48 -18.19 7.78
N PRO A 34 10.73 -16.99 8.33
CA PRO A 34 9.98 -16.52 9.48
C PRO A 34 8.47 -16.57 9.21
N ASP A 35 7.70 -16.97 10.22
CA ASP A 35 6.25 -16.95 10.20
C ASP A 35 5.74 -15.82 11.09
N TYR A 36 4.67 -15.13 10.68
CA TYR A 36 4.09 -14.00 11.40
C TYR A 36 3.37 -14.39 12.71
N GLY A 37 3.81 -15.47 13.39
CA GLY A 37 3.13 -16.04 14.55
C GLY A 37 1.80 -16.72 14.19
N MET A 38 1.66 -17.16 12.93
CA MET A 38 0.42 -17.68 12.37
C MET A 38 0.54 -19.17 12.05
N THR A 39 -0.49 -19.95 12.34
CA THR A 39 -0.58 -21.38 12.01
C THR A 39 -1.84 -21.67 11.19
N PRO A 40 -1.71 -22.26 9.98
CA PRO A 40 -0.47 -22.60 9.28
C PRO A 40 0.35 -21.36 8.88
N SER A 41 1.67 -21.53 8.70
CA SER A 41 2.56 -20.42 8.35
C SER A 41 2.19 -19.84 6.97
N PRO A 42 1.99 -18.52 6.86
CA PRO A 42 1.66 -17.85 5.60
C PRO A 42 2.85 -17.79 4.63
N THR A 43 4.06 -18.09 5.09
CA THR A 43 5.29 -18.15 4.28
C THR A 43 5.74 -19.60 4.02
N ALA A 44 4.88 -20.58 4.32
CA ALA A 44 5.17 -21.99 4.09
C ALA A 44 5.54 -22.28 2.63
N GLY A 45 6.64 -23.02 2.44
CA GLY A 45 7.14 -23.38 1.11
C GLY A 45 7.90 -22.27 0.37
N LEU A 46 8.29 -21.20 1.08
CA LEU A 46 9.14 -20.12 0.56
C LEU A 46 10.57 -20.22 1.09
N GLU A 47 11.50 -19.59 0.38
CA GLU A 47 12.86 -19.31 0.83
C GLU A 47 12.96 -17.83 1.23
N CYS A 48 13.75 -17.51 2.24
CA CYS A 48 13.96 -16.13 2.69
C CYS A 48 15.44 -15.75 2.73
N ALA A 49 15.74 -14.47 2.60
CA ALA A 49 17.08 -13.92 2.75
C ALA A 49 17.02 -12.53 3.39
N THR A 50 18.13 -12.12 4.00
CA THR A 50 18.30 -10.77 4.55
C THR A 50 19.19 -9.96 3.61
N LEU A 51 18.80 -8.71 3.37
CA LEU A 51 19.54 -7.72 2.59
C LEU A 51 19.85 -6.51 3.46
N GLN A 52 21.12 -6.10 3.49
CA GLN A 52 21.51 -4.83 4.10
C GLN A 52 21.31 -3.68 3.11
N VAL A 53 20.66 -2.60 3.55
CA VAL A 53 20.47 -1.38 2.77
C VAL A 53 20.82 -0.15 3.61
N PRO A 54 21.17 0.99 2.98
CA PRO A 54 21.34 2.24 3.72
C PRO A 54 20.07 2.63 4.47
N LEU A 55 20.25 3.04 5.74
CA LEU A 55 19.18 3.69 6.49
C LEU A 55 18.82 5.01 5.81
N ASP A 56 19.83 5.85 5.58
CA ASP A 56 19.72 7.14 4.91
C ASP A 56 20.40 7.07 3.54
N TYR A 57 19.65 7.25 2.46
CA TYR A 57 20.21 7.24 1.10
C TYR A 57 20.95 8.52 0.71
N ALA A 58 20.85 9.59 1.51
CA ALA A 58 21.72 10.76 1.37
C ALA A 58 23.14 10.48 1.94
N ASP A 59 23.28 9.47 2.81
CA ASP A 59 24.56 8.98 3.34
C ASP A 59 24.68 7.46 3.14
N PRO A 60 24.90 6.99 1.90
CA PRO A 60 24.89 5.56 1.57
C PRO A 60 26.03 4.76 2.20
N GLY A 61 27.06 5.42 2.74
CA GLY A 61 28.17 4.79 3.48
C GLY A 61 27.95 4.75 4.99
N GLY A 62 26.85 5.33 5.48
CA GLY A 62 26.52 5.40 6.89
C GLY A 62 25.89 4.12 7.44
N ARG A 63 25.01 4.29 8.44
CA ARG A 63 24.32 3.17 9.09
C ARG A 63 23.43 2.41 8.11
N THR A 64 23.44 1.08 8.20
CA THR A 64 22.54 0.19 7.45
C THR A 64 21.37 -0.31 8.30
N ILE A 65 20.33 -0.76 7.61
CA ILE A 65 19.21 -1.54 8.14
C ILE A 65 19.03 -2.83 7.33
N GLU A 66 18.39 -3.79 7.95
CA GLU A 66 18.07 -5.08 7.34
C GLU A 66 16.67 -5.06 6.74
N LEU A 67 16.57 -5.62 5.52
CA LEU A 67 15.33 -6.01 4.88
C LEU A 67 15.25 -7.52 4.77
N THR A 68 14.10 -8.10 5.06
CA THR A 68 13.81 -9.50 4.75
C THR A 68 13.06 -9.59 3.42
N VAL A 69 13.52 -10.49 2.56
CA VAL A 69 12.90 -10.84 1.27
C VAL A 69 12.54 -12.32 1.27
N SER A 70 11.43 -12.67 0.63
CA SER A 70 11.00 -14.04 0.39
C SER A 70 10.97 -14.33 -1.10
N ARG A 71 11.15 -15.61 -1.45
CA ARG A 71 11.15 -16.09 -2.83
C ARG A 71 10.38 -17.39 -2.95
N LYS A 72 9.56 -17.45 -3.99
CA LYS A 72 9.18 -18.70 -4.65
C LYS A 72 9.90 -18.77 -5.99
N ALA A 73 10.94 -19.60 -6.07
CA ALA A 73 11.74 -19.73 -7.29
C ALA A 73 10.93 -20.43 -8.39
N SER A 74 11.12 -19.99 -9.62
CA SER A 74 10.61 -20.69 -10.78
C SER A 74 11.38 -21.98 -11.00
N THR A 75 10.67 -23.04 -11.39
CA THR A 75 11.29 -24.30 -11.84
C THR A 75 11.67 -24.29 -13.31
N SER A 76 11.28 -23.23 -14.05
CA SER A 76 11.50 -23.12 -15.49
C SER A 76 12.86 -22.48 -15.81
N PRO A 77 13.71 -23.10 -16.66
CA PRO A 77 14.95 -22.48 -17.13
C PRO A 77 14.69 -21.30 -18.10
N LYS A 78 13.44 -21.12 -18.54
CA LYS A 78 13.02 -20.02 -19.43
C LYS A 78 12.34 -18.88 -18.66
N ARG A 79 12.53 -18.80 -17.32
CA ARG A 79 11.97 -17.71 -16.53
C ARG A 79 12.39 -16.35 -17.11
N ARG A 80 11.48 -15.38 -17.04
CA ARG A 80 11.64 -14.05 -17.60
C ARG A 80 12.46 -13.12 -16.72
N GLY A 81 12.41 -13.32 -15.41
CA GLY A 81 13.02 -12.46 -14.40
C GLY A 81 12.34 -12.66 -13.05
N VAL A 82 12.20 -11.56 -12.32
CA VAL A 82 11.51 -11.52 -11.02
C VAL A 82 10.18 -10.77 -11.11
N LEU A 83 9.18 -11.24 -10.36
CA LEU A 83 7.96 -10.51 -10.05
C LEU A 83 7.97 -10.11 -8.58
N LEU A 84 8.30 -8.85 -8.32
CA LEU A 84 8.33 -8.29 -6.98
C LEU A 84 6.93 -7.81 -6.58
N MET A 85 6.46 -8.23 -5.41
CA MET A 85 5.09 -7.97 -4.96
C MET A 85 5.05 -7.11 -3.69
N ASN A 86 4.07 -6.20 -3.59
CA ASN A 86 3.80 -5.44 -2.38
C ASN A 86 2.28 -5.40 -2.07
N PRO A 87 1.88 -5.70 -0.82
CA PRO A 87 0.47 -5.76 -0.42
C PRO A 87 -0.15 -4.39 -0.09
N GLY A 88 0.65 -3.32 -0.01
CA GLY A 88 0.19 -2.02 0.43
C GLY A 88 0.21 -1.84 1.95
N GLY A 89 -0.88 -1.28 2.49
CA GLY A 89 -0.94 -0.74 3.86
C GLY A 89 -0.96 0.80 3.84
N PRO A 90 0.17 1.51 3.99
CA PRO A 90 1.55 1.04 4.19
C PRO A 90 1.74 0.26 5.49
N GLY A 91 2.86 -0.47 5.57
CA GLY A 91 3.26 -1.22 6.75
C GLY A 91 2.67 -2.64 6.84
N SER A 92 1.98 -3.11 5.81
CA SER A 92 1.58 -4.51 5.73
C SER A 92 2.77 -5.40 5.33
N PRO A 93 2.99 -6.53 6.02
CA PRO A 93 4.07 -7.45 5.69
C PRO A 93 3.85 -8.14 4.34
N GLY A 94 4.92 -8.29 3.56
CA GLY A 94 4.86 -8.74 2.16
C GLY A 94 5.47 -10.12 1.88
N LEU A 95 6.11 -10.78 2.86
CA LEU A 95 6.79 -12.07 2.61
C LEU A 95 5.84 -13.19 2.17
N ALA A 96 4.56 -13.12 2.52
CA ALA A 96 3.57 -14.15 2.18
C ALA A 96 3.05 -14.06 0.73
N MET A 97 3.26 -12.93 0.05
CA MET A 97 2.69 -12.66 -1.29
C MET A 97 3.02 -13.75 -2.33
N PRO A 98 4.25 -14.31 -2.39
CA PRO A 98 4.55 -15.41 -3.33
C PRO A 98 3.73 -16.68 -3.09
N ALA A 99 3.48 -17.04 -1.82
CA ALA A 99 2.66 -18.19 -1.48
C ALA A 99 1.18 -17.94 -1.81
N GLN A 100 0.69 -16.72 -1.55
CA GLN A 100 -0.67 -16.30 -1.91
C GLN A 100 -0.90 -16.33 -3.42
N LEU A 101 0.08 -15.85 -4.21
CA LEU A 101 0.01 -15.93 -5.67
C LEU A 101 -0.04 -17.38 -6.14
N ALA A 102 0.78 -18.26 -5.56
CA ALA A 102 0.76 -19.67 -5.90
C ALA A 102 -0.58 -20.34 -5.59
N GLN A 103 -1.21 -19.99 -4.45
CA GLN A 103 -2.51 -20.51 -4.06
C GLN A 103 -3.63 -20.04 -5.02
N ARG A 104 -3.63 -18.75 -5.37
CA ARG A 104 -4.75 -18.14 -6.11
C ARG A 104 -4.59 -18.18 -7.62
N GLN A 105 -3.36 -18.28 -8.12
CA GLN A 105 -3.02 -18.17 -9.54
C GLN A 105 -1.98 -19.21 -9.98
N GLY A 106 -1.87 -20.35 -9.29
CA GLY A 106 -0.86 -21.39 -9.57
C GLY A 106 -0.90 -21.96 -10.99
N ASN A 107 -2.05 -21.94 -11.66
CA ASN A 107 -2.23 -22.45 -13.02
C ASN A 107 -2.14 -21.35 -14.11
N SER A 108 -1.79 -20.12 -13.74
CA SER A 108 -1.77 -18.98 -14.67
C SER A 108 -0.56 -18.95 -15.62
N GLY A 109 0.50 -19.71 -15.31
CA GLY A 109 1.79 -19.62 -16.00
C GLY A 109 2.76 -18.61 -15.37
N LEU A 110 2.35 -17.90 -14.31
CA LEU A 110 3.18 -16.88 -13.68
C LEU A 110 4.35 -17.46 -12.88
N LEU A 111 4.16 -18.60 -12.21
CA LEU A 111 5.21 -19.27 -11.44
C LEU A 111 6.32 -19.85 -12.34
N GLU A 112 5.99 -20.20 -13.57
CA GLU A 112 6.92 -20.63 -14.61
C GLU A 112 7.62 -19.43 -15.28
N SER A 113 7.00 -18.26 -15.24
CA SER A 113 7.52 -17.04 -15.84
C SER A 113 8.44 -16.26 -14.91
N TYR A 114 8.29 -16.40 -13.59
CA TYR A 114 8.97 -15.54 -12.61
C TYR A 114 9.49 -16.31 -11.41
N ASP A 115 10.65 -15.87 -10.91
CA ASP A 115 10.90 -15.95 -9.47
C ASP A 115 10.00 -14.91 -8.80
N VAL A 116 9.07 -15.36 -7.96
CA VAL A 116 8.12 -14.46 -7.30
C VAL A 116 8.69 -14.03 -5.97
N ILE A 117 8.83 -12.71 -5.78
CA ILE A 117 9.54 -12.10 -4.67
C ILE A 117 8.55 -11.32 -3.79
N GLY A 118 8.50 -11.67 -2.51
CA GLY A 118 7.89 -10.86 -1.47
C GLY A 118 8.97 -10.13 -0.68
N PHE A 119 8.63 -9.05 -0.01
CA PHE A 119 9.53 -8.39 0.92
C PHE A 119 8.74 -7.66 1.99
N ASP A 120 9.32 -7.56 3.18
CA ASP A 120 8.85 -6.67 4.22
C ASP A 120 9.53 -5.30 4.00
N PRO A 121 8.79 -4.20 3.75
CA PRO A 121 9.39 -2.87 3.63
C PRO A 121 10.20 -2.47 4.87
N ARG A 122 11.15 -1.53 4.72
CA ARG A 122 11.87 -0.94 5.86
C ARG A 122 10.91 -0.59 7.00
N GLY A 123 11.27 -0.98 8.22
CA GLY A 123 10.43 -0.77 9.40
C GLY A 123 9.34 -1.82 9.61
N THR A 124 9.13 -2.78 8.70
CA THR A 124 8.03 -3.76 8.80
C THR A 124 8.53 -5.06 9.39
N THR A 125 7.96 -5.51 10.50
CA THR A 125 8.07 -6.87 11.06
C THR A 125 9.50 -7.46 11.05
N TYR A 126 9.91 -8.17 10.00
CA TYR A 126 11.25 -8.78 9.89
C TYR A 126 12.30 -7.88 9.20
N SER A 127 11.98 -6.63 8.91
CA SER A 127 12.83 -5.66 8.24
C SER A 127 13.13 -4.46 9.14
N THR A 128 13.91 -4.68 10.20
CA THR A 128 14.27 -3.65 11.20
C THR A 128 13.02 -2.93 11.75
N PRO A 129 12.17 -3.62 12.54
CA PRO A 129 10.83 -3.14 12.88
C PRO A 129 10.83 -1.84 13.69
N VAL A 130 9.99 -0.89 13.28
CA VAL A 130 9.73 0.34 14.03
C VAL A 130 8.60 0.15 15.06
N THR A 131 8.54 1.05 16.04
CA THR A 131 7.51 1.09 17.07
C THR A 131 7.15 2.54 17.42
N CYS A 132 5.94 2.77 17.90
CA CYS A 132 5.58 3.99 18.63
C CYS A 132 5.07 3.66 20.05
N ASP A 133 5.31 2.44 20.52
CA ASP A 133 4.84 1.88 21.79
C ASP A 133 3.32 2.07 22.02
N LEU A 134 2.50 1.97 20.96
CA LEU A 134 1.07 2.24 20.96
C LEU A 134 0.28 1.19 21.74
N THR A 135 -0.68 1.67 22.54
CA THR A 135 -1.72 0.81 23.11
C THR A 135 -2.67 0.33 22.01
N GLU A 136 -3.44 -0.72 22.27
CA GLU A 136 -4.43 -1.24 21.33
C GLU A 136 -5.41 -0.16 20.84
N GLU A 137 -5.98 0.65 21.75
CA GLU A 137 -6.84 1.80 21.38
C GLU A 137 -6.14 2.77 20.41
N GLN A 138 -4.84 3.03 20.61
CA GLN A 138 -4.09 4.01 19.83
C GLN A 138 -3.77 3.53 18.41
N ARG A 139 -3.77 2.22 18.15
CA ARG A 139 -3.48 1.66 16.81
C ARG A 139 -4.51 2.06 15.76
N TYR A 140 -5.74 2.36 16.18
CA TYR A 140 -6.86 2.70 15.30
C TYR A 140 -7.05 4.22 15.06
N ILE A 141 -6.08 5.06 15.48
CA ILE A 141 -6.21 6.52 15.43
C ILE A 141 -6.35 7.09 14.01
N LEU A 142 -5.95 6.35 12.98
CA LEU A 142 -6.05 6.73 11.57
C LEU A 142 -7.46 6.55 10.99
N THR A 143 -8.22 5.55 11.44
CA THR A 143 -9.53 5.17 10.86
C THR A 143 -10.73 5.70 11.65
N GLY A 144 -10.49 6.48 12.71
CA GLY A 144 -11.54 7.03 13.57
C GLY A 144 -11.00 7.85 14.74
N PRO A 145 -11.87 8.32 15.64
CA PRO A 145 -13.32 8.17 15.60
C PRO A 145 -14.03 9.14 14.64
N TYR A 146 -15.28 8.81 14.33
CA TYR A 146 -16.32 9.63 13.74
C TYR A 146 -16.58 10.80 14.68
N ALA A 147 -16.50 12.01 14.15
CA ALA A 147 -16.74 13.23 14.91
C ALA A 147 -18.16 13.75 14.65
N GLU A 148 -18.93 13.91 15.72
CA GLU A 148 -20.25 14.55 15.69
C GLU A 148 -20.16 16.07 15.57
N GLY A 149 -18.99 16.65 15.82
CA GLY A 149 -18.77 18.07 15.60
C GLY A 149 -17.37 18.56 15.98
N PRO A 150 -17.17 19.89 16.00
CA PRO A 150 -15.86 20.51 16.22
C PRO A 150 -15.20 20.18 17.56
N ARG A 151 -16.00 19.86 18.58
CA ARG A 151 -15.52 19.44 19.90
C ARG A 151 -14.75 18.12 19.80
N ASP A 152 -15.33 17.11 19.16
CA ASP A 152 -14.73 15.78 19.01
C ASP A 152 -13.42 15.85 18.20
N VAL A 153 -13.35 16.74 17.21
CA VAL A 153 -12.11 17.02 16.47
C VAL A 153 -11.03 17.58 17.40
N THR A 154 -11.41 18.43 18.36
CA THR A 154 -10.47 19.00 19.34
C THR A 154 -9.99 17.95 20.33
N GLU A 155 -10.89 17.07 20.78
CA GLU A 155 -10.54 15.94 21.65
C GLU A 155 -9.62 14.94 20.93
N LYS A 156 -9.92 14.61 19.66
CA LYS A 156 -9.05 13.77 18.83
C LYS A 156 -7.71 14.44 18.54
N ALA A 157 -7.65 15.76 18.40
CA ALA A 157 -6.39 16.50 18.24
C ALA A 157 -5.45 16.29 19.44
N ALA A 158 -5.99 16.32 20.66
CA ALA A 158 -5.21 16.05 21.87
C ALA A 158 -4.66 14.61 21.87
N LYS A 159 -5.49 13.61 21.53
CA LYS A 159 -5.05 12.21 21.40
C LYS A 159 -4.00 12.04 20.30
N SER A 160 -4.19 12.68 19.16
CA SER A 160 -3.29 12.62 17.99
C SER A 160 -1.92 13.21 18.31
N ARG A 161 -1.87 14.30 19.09
CA ARG A 161 -0.61 14.88 19.58
C ARG A 161 0.14 13.93 20.50
N VAL A 162 -0.57 13.20 21.36
CA VAL A 162 0.06 12.17 22.22
C VAL A 162 0.67 11.06 21.37
N VAL A 163 -0.06 10.55 20.37
CA VAL A 163 0.46 9.50 19.47
C VAL A 163 1.69 9.98 18.70
N ALA A 164 1.65 11.17 18.11
CA ALA A 164 2.79 11.73 17.39
C ALA A 164 4.03 11.87 18.31
N ARG A 165 3.84 12.34 19.54
CA ARG A 165 4.91 12.42 20.55
C ARG A 165 5.46 11.04 20.91
N LYS A 166 4.61 10.03 21.08
CA LYS A 166 5.07 8.66 21.36
C LYS A 166 5.95 8.10 20.24
N CYS A 167 5.61 8.36 18.97
CA CYS A 167 6.51 8.02 17.86
C CYS A 167 7.86 8.74 17.96
N ALA A 168 7.85 10.04 18.31
CA ALA A 168 9.04 10.87 18.49
C ALA A 168 9.95 10.44 19.65
N GLU A 169 9.37 9.84 20.69
CA GLU A 169 10.05 9.44 21.92
C GLU A 169 10.33 7.92 21.99
N SER A 170 9.86 7.17 20.98
CA SER A 170 10.03 5.72 20.92
C SER A 170 11.51 5.32 20.83
N LYS A 171 11.81 4.09 21.21
CA LYS A 171 13.16 3.51 21.05
C LYS A 171 13.64 3.40 19.59
N THR A 172 12.77 3.62 18.61
CA THR A 172 13.08 3.63 17.17
C THR A 172 12.89 5.01 16.53
N ALA A 173 12.81 6.07 17.33
CA ALA A 173 12.57 7.43 16.84
C ALA A 173 13.66 7.94 15.88
N ASP A 174 14.87 7.39 15.96
CA ASP A 174 15.98 7.66 15.04
C ASP A 174 15.74 7.12 13.62
N LEU A 175 14.91 6.09 13.46
CA LEU A 175 14.50 5.54 12.16
C LEU A 175 13.39 6.36 11.51
N LEU A 176 12.64 7.12 12.32
CA LEU A 176 11.42 7.85 11.95
C LEU A 176 11.57 8.66 10.65
N PRO A 177 12.62 9.47 10.43
CA PRO A 177 12.73 10.30 9.24
C PRO A 177 12.98 9.53 7.94
N GLN A 178 13.33 8.24 8.05
CA GLN A 178 13.77 7.42 6.93
C GLN A 178 12.70 6.46 6.42
N MET A 179 11.55 6.40 7.09
CA MET A 179 10.39 5.61 6.69
C MET A 179 9.55 6.41 5.68
N THR A 180 9.99 6.43 4.43
CA THR A 180 9.33 7.13 3.31
C THR A 180 9.09 6.17 2.15
N THR A 181 8.11 6.48 1.30
CA THR A 181 7.95 5.76 0.02
C THR A 181 9.18 5.92 -0.85
N ALA A 182 9.82 7.09 -0.86
CA ALA A 182 11.02 7.35 -1.67
C ALA A 182 12.17 6.41 -1.31
N ASN A 183 12.46 6.25 -0.01
CA ASN A 183 13.47 5.32 0.45
C ASN A 183 13.05 3.85 0.23
N THR A 184 11.78 3.51 0.42
CA THR A 184 11.26 2.17 0.08
C THR A 184 11.43 1.88 -1.42
N ALA A 185 11.27 2.85 -2.31
CA ALA A 185 11.53 2.69 -3.74
C ALA A 185 13.02 2.49 -4.04
N ARG A 186 13.93 3.15 -3.31
CA ARG A 186 15.37 2.89 -3.41
C ARG A 186 15.72 1.48 -2.92
N ASP A 187 15.03 0.99 -1.88
CA ASP A 187 15.17 -0.39 -1.40
C ASP A 187 14.75 -1.41 -2.48
N LEU A 188 13.68 -1.14 -3.24
CA LEU A 188 13.32 -1.98 -4.39
C LEU A 188 14.47 -2.09 -5.40
N ASP A 189 15.22 -1.01 -5.62
CA ASP A 189 16.39 -1.04 -6.51
C ASP A 189 17.56 -1.83 -5.91
N ARG A 190 17.76 -1.77 -4.59
CA ARG A 190 18.74 -2.63 -3.90
C ARG A 190 18.37 -4.10 -3.94
N ILE A 191 17.08 -4.42 -3.78
CA ILE A 191 16.57 -5.79 -3.94
C ILE A 191 16.82 -6.27 -5.38
N ARG A 192 16.53 -5.44 -6.39
CA ARG A 192 16.84 -5.75 -7.79
C ARG A 192 18.33 -6.08 -7.99
N GLU A 193 19.23 -5.27 -7.44
CA GLU A 193 20.68 -5.47 -7.54
C GLU A 193 21.14 -6.76 -6.87
N ALA A 194 20.66 -7.04 -5.66
CA ALA A 194 21.00 -8.24 -4.90
C ALA A 194 20.47 -9.53 -5.54
N LEU A 195 19.37 -9.43 -6.31
CA LEU A 195 18.83 -10.53 -7.13
C LEU A 195 19.60 -10.72 -8.45
N GLY A 196 20.53 -9.82 -8.80
CA GLY A 196 21.27 -9.86 -10.07
C GLY A 196 20.42 -9.45 -11.28
N GLU A 197 19.29 -8.77 -11.06
CA GLU A 197 18.33 -8.46 -12.12
C GLU A 197 18.61 -7.08 -12.74
N ARG A 198 18.52 -6.98 -14.07
CA ARG A 198 18.69 -5.69 -14.77
C ARG A 198 17.43 -4.82 -14.65
N LYS A 199 16.27 -5.46 -14.61
CA LYS A 199 14.95 -4.85 -14.50
C LYS A 199 14.06 -5.74 -13.63
N ILE A 200 13.05 -5.16 -13.00
CA ILE A 200 12.03 -5.93 -12.28
C ILE A 200 10.67 -5.84 -12.98
N SER A 201 9.90 -6.92 -12.90
CA SER A 201 8.45 -6.85 -12.99
C SER A 201 7.88 -6.65 -11.58
N TYR A 202 6.76 -5.95 -11.48
CA TYR A 202 6.19 -5.51 -10.20
C TYR A 202 4.68 -5.68 -10.18
N TYR A 203 4.14 -6.12 -9.04
CA TYR A 203 2.73 -6.03 -8.70
C TYR A 203 2.59 -5.32 -7.35
N GLY A 204 1.85 -4.22 -7.32
CA GLY A 204 1.56 -3.50 -6.07
C GLY A 204 0.09 -3.17 -5.98
N VAL A 205 -0.52 -3.54 -4.87
CA VAL A 205 -1.93 -3.23 -4.57
C VAL A 205 -2.01 -2.14 -3.50
N SER A 206 -3.03 -1.28 -3.55
CA SER A 206 -3.29 -0.27 -2.51
C SER A 206 -2.13 0.73 -2.41
N TYR A 207 -1.56 0.97 -1.22
CA TYR A 207 -0.29 1.71 -1.07
C TYR A 207 0.83 1.20 -1.99
N GLY A 208 0.88 -0.10 -2.29
CA GLY A 208 1.81 -0.69 -3.24
C GLY A 208 1.68 -0.10 -4.65
N SER A 209 0.49 0.37 -5.04
CA SER A 209 0.30 1.08 -6.31
C SER A 209 1.12 2.39 -6.36
N TYR A 210 1.13 3.16 -5.27
CA TYR A 210 1.90 4.40 -5.17
C TYR A 210 3.40 4.13 -5.07
N LEU A 211 3.81 3.09 -4.31
CA LEU A 211 5.20 2.64 -4.27
C LEU A 211 5.71 2.22 -5.67
N GLY A 212 4.92 1.44 -6.41
CA GLY A 212 5.24 1.03 -7.77
C GLY A 212 5.32 2.20 -8.75
N ALA A 213 4.39 3.15 -8.67
CA ALA A 213 4.42 4.38 -9.47
C ALA A 213 5.66 5.25 -9.14
N SER A 214 6.02 5.31 -7.86
CA SER A 214 7.21 6.02 -7.37
C SER A 214 8.49 5.39 -7.91
N TYR A 215 8.63 4.06 -7.78
CA TYR A 215 9.76 3.31 -8.35
C TYR A 215 9.87 3.51 -9.87
N ALA A 216 8.76 3.40 -10.59
CA ALA A 216 8.74 3.59 -12.04
C ALA A 216 9.04 5.03 -12.49
N SER A 217 8.89 6.01 -11.60
CA SER A 217 9.22 7.42 -11.85
C SER A 217 10.68 7.74 -11.50
N MET A 218 11.22 7.14 -10.44
CA MET A 218 12.61 7.31 -10.01
C MET A 218 13.60 6.49 -10.86
N PHE A 219 13.20 5.28 -11.26
CA PHE A 219 14.05 4.31 -11.94
C PHE A 219 13.40 3.77 -13.23
N PRO A 220 12.95 4.62 -14.18
CA PRO A 220 12.16 4.20 -15.33
C PRO A 220 12.88 3.14 -16.20
N ALA A 221 14.20 3.23 -16.33
CA ALA A 221 15.01 2.28 -17.10
C ALA A 221 15.18 0.89 -16.43
N LYS A 222 14.78 0.76 -15.15
CA LYS A 222 14.88 -0.47 -14.35
C LYS A 222 13.55 -1.22 -14.26
N THR A 223 12.52 -0.76 -14.97
CA THR A 223 11.20 -1.40 -15.02
C THR A 223 11.02 -2.26 -16.26
N ASP A 224 10.34 -3.40 -16.08
CA ASP A 224 9.95 -4.31 -17.15
C ASP A 224 8.43 -4.39 -17.32
N ARG A 225 7.70 -5.11 -16.46
CA ARG A 225 6.22 -5.14 -16.45
C ARG A 225 5.68 -4.69 -15.11
N ILE A 226 4.96 -3.57 -15.07
CA ILE A 226 4.45 -2.98 -13.83
C ILE A 226 2.92 -3.09 -13.82
N VAL A 227 2.37 -3.75 -12.80
CA VAL A 227 0.93 -3.79 -12.53
C VAL A 227 0.67 -3.05 -11.22
N LEU A 228 -0.18 -2.04 -11.31
CA LEU A 228 -0.67 -1.30 -10.15
C LEU A 228 -2.17 -1.59 -10.01
N ASP A 229 -2.59 -1.99 -8.83
CA ASP A 229 -3.95 -2.44 -8.52
C ASP A 229 -4.50 -1.62 -7.34
N SER A 230 -5.78 -1.25 -7.35
CA SER A 230 -6.42 -0.43 -6.31
C SER A 230 -5.62 0.84 -6.01
N LEU A 231 -5.86 1.84 -6.85
CA LEU A 231 -4.88 2.87 -7.14
C LEU A 231 -5.04 4.09 -6.23
N LEU A 232 -3.96 4.44 -5.53
CA LEU A 232 -3.84 5.76 -4.96
C LEU A 232 -3.61 6.82 -6.04
N GLY A 233 -3.98 8.06 -5.75
CA GLY A 233 -3.64 9.20 -6.60
C GLY A 233 -2.13 9.47 -6.64
N PRO A 234 -1.67 10.39 -7.50
CA PRO A 234 -0.25 10.70 -7.66
C PRO A 234 0.38 11.38 -6.43
N GLY A 235 -0.42 11.79 -5.45
CA GLY A 235 0.04 12.31 -4.16
C GLY A 235 0.18 11.25 -3.06
N GLY A 236 -0.11 9.96 -3.34
CA GLY A 236 -0.09 8.91 -2.34
C GLY A 236 -1.23 9.04 -1.32
N LEU A 237 -0.96 8.71 -0.06
CA LEU A 237 -1.91 8.81 1.06
C LEU A 237 -1.88 10.21 1.70
N ASP A 238 -2.12 11.25 0.92
CA ASP A 238 -2.28 12.62 1.45
C ASP A 238 -3.64 12.81 2.16
N VAL A 239 -3.84 13.98 2.76
CA VAL A 239 -5.11 14.32 3.45
C VAL A 239 -6.34 14.17 2.55
N ARG A 240 -6.21 14.37 1.23
CA ARG A 240 -7.32 14.23 0.30
C ARG A 240 -7.60 12.76 0.00
N ALA A 241 -6.56 11.95 -0.19
CA ALA A 241 -6.71 10.51 -0.34
C ALA A 241 -7.42 9.90 0.88
N HIS A 242 -7.07 10.36 2.10
CA HIS A 242 -7.72 9.91 3.33
C HIS A 242 -9.20 10.32 3.39
N GLN A 243 -9.51 11.57 3.04
CA GLN A 243 -10.90 12.06 2.99
C GLN A 243 -11.74 11.32 1.93
N ARG A 244 -11.14 10.90 0.82
CA ARG A 244 -11.81 10.16 -0.26
C ARG A 244 -12.23 8.75 0.12
N ILE A 245 -11.72 8.18 1.21
CA ILE A 245 -12.22 6.89 1.72
C ILE A 245 -13.74 6.95 1.93
N ALA A 246 -14.29 8.13 2.26
CA ALA A 246 -15.73 8.35 2.35
C ALA A 246 -16.48 8.12 1.03
N ASP A 247 -15.92 8.55 -0.11
CA ASP A 247 -16.50 8.31 -1.44
C ASP A 247 -16.56 6.80 -1.71
N GLY A 248 -15.44 6.10 -1.45
CA GLY A 248 -15.36 4.65 -1.65
C GLY A 248 -16.32 3.89 -0.76
N PHE A 249 -16.43 4.29 0.51
CA PHE A 249 -17.42 3.71 1.43
C PHE A 249 -18.82 3.88 0.87
N ASP A 250 -19.23 5.09 0.49
CA ASP A 250 -20.57 5.38 -0.02
C ASP A 250 -20.86 4.60 -1.32
N ASP A 251 -19.91 4.56 -2.25
CA ASP A 251 -20.02 3.82 -3.52
C ASP A 251 -20.18 2.31 -3.29
N ARG A 252 -19.42 1.75 -2.36
CA ARG A 252 -19.38 0.30 -2.09
C ARG A 252 -20.48 -0.16 -1.15
N PHE A 253 -21.01 0.72 -0.30
CA PHE A 253 -22.10 0.41 0.62
C PHE A 253 -23.38 0.00 -0.12
N GLY A 254 -23.63 0.56 -1.29
CA GLY A 254 -24.74 0.16 -2.17
C GLY A 254 -24.75 -1.34 -2.50
N ASP A 255 -23.57 -1.92 -2.77
CA ASP A 255 -23.46 -3.35 -3.07
C ASP A 255 -23.86 -4.21 -1.87
N PHE A 256 -23.40 -3.85 -0.66
CA PHE A 256 -23.74 -4.57 0.56
C PHE A 256 -25.25 -4.48 0.86
N THR A 257 -25.84 -3.29 0.76
CA THR A 257 -27.27 -3.10 1.05
C THR A 257 -28.16 -3.88 0.07
N ALA A 258 -27.81 -3.94 -1.21
CA ALA A 258 -28.49 -4.77 -2.19
C ALA A 258 -28.33 -6.27 -1.89
N TRP A 259 -27.12 -6.69 -1.55
CA TRP A 259 -26.82 -8.08 -1.18
C TRP A 259 -27.58 -8.54 0.07
N ALA A 260 -27.64 -7.70 1.09
CA ALA A 260 -28.30 -7.98 2.38
C ALA A 260 -29.82 -7.97 2.23
N ALA A 261 -30.38 -7.01 1.48
CA ALA A 261 -31.82 -6.92 1.23
C ALA A 261 -32.37 -8.15 0.51
N ALA A 262 -31.61 -8.70 -0.44
CA ALA A 262 -31.94 -9.95 -1.12
C ALA A 262 -31.94 -11.19 -0.21
N ARG A 263 -31.50 -11.05 1.06
CA ARG A 263 -31.33 -12.11 2.06
C ARG A 263 -31.99 -11.73 3.40
N ASP A 264 -33.04 -10.91 3.35
CA ASP A 264 -33.77 -10.48 4.55
C ASP A 264 -34.44 -11.65 5.29
N ASP A 265 -34.76 -12.74 4.60
CA ASP A 265 -35.26 -13.98 5.18
C ASP A 265 -34.23 -14.67 6.10
N LEU A 266 -32.94 -14.42 5.90
CA LEU A 266 -31.84 -14.95 6.70
C LEU A 266 -31.38 -13.98 7.80
N TYR A 267 -31.18 -12.71 7.45
CA TYR A 267 -30.51 -11.75 8.34
C TYR A 267 -31.45 -10.73 8.99
N HIS A 268 -32.67 -10.57 8.48
CA HIS A 268 -33.70 -9.65 9.00
C HIS A 268 -33.20 -8.20 9.16
N LEU A 269 -32.42 -7.71 8.18
CA LEU A 269 -31.83 -6.36 8.19
C LEU A 269 -32.67 -5.32 7.42
N GLY A 270 -33.73 -5.76 6.73
CA GLY A 270 -34.53 -4.94 5.82
C GLY A 270 -34.67 -5.61 4.45
N ARG A 271 -35.84 -5.51 3.83
CA ARG A 271 -36.17 -6.11 2.52
C ARG A 271 -35.74 -5.25 1.33
N THR A 272 -35.36 -4.00 1.59
CA THR A 272 -34.88 -3.07 0.57
C THR A 272 -33.53 -2.47 0.97
N PRO A 273 -32.70 -2.04 -0.01
CA PRO A 273 -31.47 -1.34 0.29
C PRO A 273 -31.66 -0.12 1.20
N ALA A 274 -32.80 0.58 1.06
CA ALA A 274 -33.15 1.73 1.90
C ALA A 274 -33.40 1.33 3.37
N GLU A 275 -34.07 0.20 3.61
CA GLU A 275 -34.29 -0.33 4.96
C GLU A 275 -32.97 -0.79 5.60
N VAL A 276 -32.10 -1.46 4.84
CA VAL A 276 -30.76 -1.86 5.32
C VAL A 276 -29.91 -0.61 5.63
N THR A 277 -30.02 0.44 4.83
CA THR A 277 -29.36 1.74 5.09
C THR A 277 -29.90 2.39 6.36
N ALA A 278 -31.21 2.38 6.58
CA ALA A 278 -31.80 2.88 7.83
C ALA A 278 -31.29 2.06 9.03
N LYS A 279 -31.15 0.73 8.86
CA LYS A 279 -30.60 -0.16 9.89
C LYS A 279 -29.15 0.20 10.24
N PHE A 280 -28.33 0.56 9.26
CA PHE A 280 -26.97 1.05 9.52
C PHE A 280 -26.95 2.26 10.44
N PHE A 281 -27.78 3.27 10.17
CA PHE A 281 -27.83 4.47 11.02
C PHE A 281 -28.37 4.16 12.42
N GLU A 282 -29.38 3.30 12.56
CA GLU A 282 -29.87 2.82 13.86
C GLU A 282 -28.74 2.15 14.67
N LEU A 283 -27.95 1.29 14.01
CA LEU A 283 -26.82 0.61 14.64
C LEU A 283 -25.68 1.57 14.96
N ALA A 284 -25.41 2.56 14.11
CA ALA A 284 -24.38 3.58 14.35
C ALA A 284 -24.70 4.46 15.55
N GLU A 285 -25.97 4.84 15.75
CA GLU A 285 -26.39 5.57 16.95
C GLU A 285 -26.23 4.73 18.22
N LYS A 286 -26.52 3.42 18.15
CA LYS A 286 -26.46 2.52 19.32
C LYS A 286 -25.04 2.03 19.65
N ARG A 287 -24.20 1.82 18.63
CA ARG A 287 -22.90 1.12 18.75
C ARG A 287 -21.70 2.02 18.45
N GLY A 288 -21.91 3.25 17.98
CA GLY A 288 -20.86 4.24 17.75
C GLY A 288 -19.88 3.84 16.64
N GLN A 289 -18.59 4.11 16.87
CA GLN A 289 -17.52 3.95 15.86
C GLN A 289 -17.38 2.53 15.32
N GLY A 290 -17.57 1.52 16.17
CA GLY A 290 -17.27 0.12 15.85
C GLY A 290 -18.00 -0.35 14.59
N ILE A 291 -19.30 -0.08 14.48
CA ILE A 291 -20.08 -0.49 13.31
C ILE A 291 -19.57 0.15 12.02
N ARG A 292 -19.08 1.40 12.08
CA ARG A 292 -18.60 2.13 10.90
C ARG A 292 -17.28 1.55 10.40
N ILE A 293 -16.36 1.25 11.32
CA ILE A 293 -15.07 0.62 11.00
C ILE A 293 -15.27 -0.83 10.52
N ASP A 294 -16.10 -1.62 11.23
CA ASP A 294 -16.39 -3.00 10.86
C ASP A 294 -17.05 -3.09 9.48
N THR A 295 -17.98 -2.17 9.20
CA THR A 295 -18.60 -2.08 7.87
C THR A 295 -17.55 -1.76 6.82
N TRP A 296 -16.74 -0.71 7.02
CA TRP A 296 -15.69 -0.34 6.07
C TRP A 296 -14.73 -1.50 5.79
N GLY A 297 -14.27 -2.20 6.84
CA GLY A 297 -13.40 -3.37 6.71
C GLY A 297 -14.05 -4.52 5.92
N ALA A 298 -15.34 -4.79 6.16
CA ALA A 298 -16.06 -5.80 5.41
C ALA A 298 -16.28 -5.42 3.93
N LEU A 299 -16.41 -4.13 3.60
CA LEU A 299 -16.59 -3.68 2.21
C LEU A 299 -15.41 -4.03 1.27
N TYR A 300 -14.24 -4.40 1.82
CA TYR A 300 -13.05 -4.81 1.05
C TYR A 300 -13.28 -6.05 0.16
N ASP A 301 -14.22 -6.93 0.52
CA ASP A 301 -14.45 -8.18 -0.19
C ASP A 301 -15.90 -8.65 0.01
N ASP A 302 -16.58 -9.06 -1.08
CA ASP A 302 -17.94 -9.63 -1.02
C ASP A 302 -17.98 -10.84 -0.08
N ALA A 303 -16.87 -11.58 0.06
CA ALA A 303 -16.77 -12.73 0.96
C ALA A 303 -16.99 -12.37 2.44
N ASN A 304 -16.84 -11.08 2.81
CA ASN A 304 -17.05 -10.61 4.18
C ASN A 304 -18.52 -10.23 4.47
N PHE A 305 -19.37 -10.10 3.45
CA PHE A 305 -20.76 -9.67 3.61
C PHE A 305 -21.59 -10.56 4.54
N PRO A 306 -21.50 -11.91 4.49
CA PRO A 306 -22.17 -12.77 5.46
C PRO A 306 -21.79 -12.45 6.91
N GLY A 307 -20.50 -12.34 7.21
CA GLY A 307 -20.02 -12.05 8.55
C GLY A 307 -20.43 -10.66 9.04
N LEU A 308 -20.49 -9.67 8.15
CA LEU A 308 -21.01 -8.33 8.47
C LEU A 308 -22.51 -8.38 8.82
N ALA A 309 -23.31 -9.06 7.99
CA ALA A 309 -24.74 -9.16 8.22
C ALA A 309 -25.08 -9.92 9.52
N GLU A 310 -24.34 -10.99 9.83
CA GLU A 310 -24.43 -11.68 11.11
C GLU A 310 -24.10 -10.77 12.31
N ASN A 311 -23.06 -9.93 12.19
CA ASN A 311 -22.71 -8.95 13.24
C ASN A 311 -23.84 -7.92 13.44
N TRP A 312 -24.42 -7.42 12.36
CA TRP A 312 -25.53 -6.47 12.43
C TRP A 312 -26.80 -7.08 13.04
N ALA A 313 -27.07 -8.36 12.75
CA ALA A 313 -28.21 -9.09 13.32
C ALA A 313 -27.98 -9.48 14.80
N SER A 314 -26.73 -9.66 15.23
CA SER A 314 -26.36 -9.99 16.61
C SER A 314 -26.57 -8.79 17.56
N PRO A 315 -27.04 -8.98 18.81
CA PRO A 315 -27.13 -7.91 19.80
C PRO A 315 -25.75 -7.46 20.35
N THR A 316 -24.71 -8.27 20.19
CA THR A 316 -23.35 -7.99 20.64
C THR A 316 -22.41 -7.68 19.47
N VAL A 317 -21.50 -6.72 19.69
CA VAL A 317 -20.41 -6.40 18.76
C VAL A 317 -19.31 -7.45 18.92
N LYS A 318 -18.91 -8.11 17.83
CA LYS A 318 -17.67 -8.88 17.80
C LYS A 318 -16.57 -7.98 17.24
N ALA A 319 -15.56 -7.66 18.06
CA ALA A 319 -14.39 -6.93 17.59
C ALA A 319 -13.66 -7.75 16.52
N GLN A 320 -13.41 -7.15 15.36
CA GLN A 320 -12.56 -7.74 14.33
C GLN A 320 -11.15 -7.18 14.47
N GLY A 321 -10.29 -7.89 15.21
CA GLY A 321 -8.84 -7.69 15.20
C GLY A 321 -8.17 -8.86 14.48
N GLY A 322 -7.40 -8.56 13.44
CA GLY A 322 -6.61 -9.58 12.73
C GLY A 322 -5.26 -9.84 13.43
N PRO A 323 -4.58 -10.96 13.17
CA PRO A 323 -3.26 -11.27 13.74
C PRO A 323 -2.17 -10.25 13.36
N LEU A 324 -2.42 -9.39 12.38
CA LEU A 324 -1.52 -8.31 11.95
C LEU A 324 -1.82 -6.96 12.62
N ASP A 325 -2.84 -6.88 13.49
CA ASP A 325 -3.09 -5.71 14.32
C ASP A 325 -2.07 -5.65 15.47
N ASN A 326 -0.95 -5.00 15.20
CA ASN A 326 0.11 -4.79 16.18
C ASN A 326 0.70 -3.37 16.10
N ASP A 327 1.47 -3.01 17.11
CA ASP A 327 2.09 -1.68 17.20
C ASP A 327 3.04 -1.41 16.03
N ASN A 328 3.80 -2.40 15.55
CA ASN A 328 4.70 -2.20 14.41
C ASN A 328 3.95 -1.81 13.13
N HIS A 329 2.83 -2.49 12.86
CA HIS A 329 1.98 -2.19 11.71
C HIS A 329 1.41 -0.75 11.78
N ALA A 330 0.80 -0.39 12.92
CA ALA A 330 0.23 0.94 13.12
C ALA A 330 1.29 2.05 13.13
N ALA A 331 2.44 1.80 13.77
CA ALA A 331 3.57 2.71 13.76
C ALA A 331 4.03 2.96 12.33
N LEU A 332 4.36 1.92 11.56
CA LEU A 332 4.86 2.11 10.21
C LEU A 332 3.84 2.77 9.28
N GLN A 333 2.55 2.45 9.43
CA GLN A 333 1.49 3.13 8.68
C GLN A 333 1.52 4.64 8.93
N LEU A 334 1.60 5.06 10.20
CA LEU A 334 1.74 6.47 10.58
C LEU A 334 3.03 7.08 10.00
N GLN A 335 4.16 6.39 10.14
CA GLN A 335 5.45 6.95 9.73
C GLN A 335 5.51 7.24 8.24
N VAL A 336 5.08 6.28 7.41
CA VAL A 336 5.06 6.49 5.95
C VAL A 336 4.06 7.58 5.57
N LEU A 337 2.82 7.49 6.07
CA LEU A 337 1.73 8.41 5.71
C LEU A 337 2.03 9.85 6.11
N CYS A 338 2.62 10.08 7.29
CA CYS A 338 2.97 11.42 7.75
C CYS A 338 4.29 11.94 7.13
N ASN A 339 5.23 11.07 6.76
CA ASN A 339 6.49 11.50 6.13
C ASN A 339 6.33 11.79 4.63
N ASP A 340 5.38 11.15 3.94
CA ASP A 340 5.25 11.25 2.48
C ASP A 340 4.41 12.44 2.01
N SER A 341 3.76 13.20 2.90
CA SER A 341 2.87 14.30 2.54
C SER A 341 2.80 15.36 3.63
N ASP A 342 2.58 16.62 3.22
CA ASP A 342 2.32 17.70 4.18
C ASP A 342 0.86 17.68 4.59
N TRP A 343 0.61 17.42 5.87
CA TRP A 343 -0.74 17.44 6.44
C TRP A 343 -1.04 18.82 7.04
N PRO A 344 -2.27 19.35 6.88
CA PRO A 344 -2.65 20.59 7.54
C PRO A 344 -2.45 20.49 9.06
N GLU A 345 -1.78 21.45 9.68
CA GLU A 345 -1.53 21.46 11.13
C GLU A 345 -2.67 22.12 11.92
N SER A 346 -3.50 22.92 11.24
CA SER A 346 -4.58 23.67 11.89
C SER A 346 -5.75 22.75 12.26
N VAL A 347 -6.08 22.67 13.55
CA VAL A 347 -7.29 21.96 14.02
C VAL A 347 -8.55 22.49 13.33
N ARG A 348 -8.61 23.80 13.02
CA ARG A 348 -9.74 24.43 12.33
C ARG A 348 -9.96 23.89 10.91
N TYR A 349 -8.90 23.45 10.23
CA TYR A 349 -9.03 22.78 8.93
C TYR A 349 -9.89 21.53 9.06
N TYR A 350 -9.57 20.66 10.02
CA TYR A 350 -10.29 19.40 10.24
C TYR A 350 -11.70 19.62 10.78
N GLN A 351 -11.92 20.64 11.61
CA GLN A 351 -13.27 21.01 12.06
C GLN A 351 -14.18 21.30 10.86
N LYS A 352 -13.72 22.14 9.92
CA LYS A 352 -14.45 22.44 8.69
C LYS A 352 -14.61 21.22 7.77
N ALA A 353 -13.57 20.40 7.67
CA ALA A 353 -13.62 19.19 6.85
C ALA A 353 -14.66 18.19 7.39
N VAL A 354 -14.69 17.98 8.71
CA VAL A 354 -15.68 17.15 9.40
C VAL A 354 -17.08 17.73 9.23
N GLU A 355 -17.29 19.03 9.45
CA GLU A 355 -18.60 19.68 9.27
C GLU A 355 -19.15 19.47 7.86
N ARG A 356 -18.29 19.61 6.83
CA ARG A 356 -18.66 19.32 5.44
C ARG A 356 -18.99 17.83 5.26
N ALA A 357 -18.13 16.94 5.74
CA ALA A 357 -18.26 15.51 5.56
C ALA A 357 -19.50 14.93 6.26
N ARG A 358 -19.97 15.53 7.37
CA ARG A 358 -21.24 15.15 8.02
C ARG A 358 -22.44 15.33 7.11
N VAL A 359 -22.38 16.27 6.16
CA VAL A 359 -23.46 16.53 5.20
C VAL A 359 -23.30 15.68 3.94
N THR A 360 -22.07 15.58 3.42
CA THR A 360 -21.84 14.94 2.12
C THR A 360 -21.66 13.43 2.19
N HIS A 361 -21.12 12.91 3.31
CA HIS A 361 -20.81 11.49 3.52
C HIS A 361 -21.10 11.06 4.98
N PRO A 362 -22.37 11.09 5.44
CA PRO A 362 -22.73 10.89 6.85
C PRO A 362 -22.41 9.48 7.40
N MET A 363 -22.07 8.51 6.54
CA MET A 363 -21.77 7.14 6.96
C MET A 363 -20.34 6.98 7.46
N PHE A 364 -19.37 7.63 6.83
CA PHE A 364 -17.95 7.44 7.16
C PHE A 364 -17.11 8.72 7.06
N GLY A 365 -17.60 9.74 6.35
CA GLY A 365 -16.89 10.99 6.07
C GLY A 365 -16.28 11.67 7.29
N PRO A 366 -17.00 11.86 8.39
CA PRO A 366 -16.44 12.47 9.60
C PRO A 366 -15.29 11.69 10.23
N ALA A 367 -15.21 10.36 10.06
CA ALA A 367 -14.06 9.58 10.50
C ALA A 367 -12.87 9.80 9.56
N ALA A 368 -13.11 9.73 8.24
CA ALA A 368 -12.11 9.95 7.19
C ALA A 368 -11.57 11.40 7.13
N ALA A 369 -12.37 12.39 7.53
CA ALA A 369 -12.00 13.81 7.53
C ALA A 369 -11.40 14.30 8.85
N ASN A 370 -11.35 13.45 9.89
CA ASN A 370 -10.92 13.86 11.21
C ASN A 370 -9.39 14.04 11.28
N ILE A 371 -8.94 14.84 12.25
CA ILE A 371 -7.52 15.09 12.49
C ILE A 371 -6.77 13.79 12.84
N THR A 372 -5.54 13.64 12.34
CA THR A 372 -4.68 12.49 12.59
C THR A 372 -3.38 12.93 13.26
N PRO A 373 -2.53 12.00 13.75
CA PRO A 373 -1.21 12.34 14.29
C PRO A 373 -0.31 13.12 13.32
N CYS A 374 -0.56 13.05 12.01
CA CYS A 374 0.24 13.75 11.01
C CYS A 374 0.16 15.28 11.12
N ALA A 375 -0.92 15.82 11.68
CA ALA A 375 -1.03 17.26 11.96
C ALA A 375 -0.05 17.74 13.06
N PHE A 376 0.60 16.81 13.76
CA PHE A 376 1.55 17.05 14.85
C PHE A 376 2.86 16.30 14.66
N TRP A 377 3.15 15.88 13.44
CA TRP A 377 4.26 14.98 13.17
C TRP A 377 5.62 15.66 13.46
N PRO A 378 6.55 15.00 14.17
CA PRO A 378 7.75 15.63 14.69
C PRO A 378 8.91 15.68 13.68
N VAL A 379 8.67 15.29 12.42
CA VAL A 379 9.70 15.19 11.38
C VAL A 379 9.48 16.24 10.32
N GLU A 380 10.51 17.06 10.10
CA GLU A 380 10.61 17.86 8.89
C GLU A 380 11.19 17.00 7.75
N ARG A 381 10.50 16.97 6.61
CA ARG A 381 10.93 16.17 5.46
C ARG A 381 12.25 16.70 4.90
N ARG A 382 13.21 15.79 4.70
CA ARG A 382 14.51 16.11 4.11
C ARG A 382 14.47 16.26 2.59
N GLU A 383 13.55 15.56 1.93
CA GLU A 383 13.35 15.61 0.48
C GLU A 383 11.86 15.72 0.14
N PRO A 384 11.51 16.33 -1.01
CA PRO A 384 10.12 16.37 -1.46
C PRO A 384 9.62 14.97 -1.83
N PRO A 385 8.28 14.72 -1.81
CA PRO A 385 7.70 13.46 -2.21
C PRO A 385 8.01 13.14 -3.67
N VAL A 386 8.01 11.85 -3.99
CA VAL A 386 8.27 11.40 -5.37
C VAL A 386 7.19 11.93 -6.29
N ARG A 387 7.60 12.78 -7.23
CA ARG A 387 6.70 13.23 -8.29
C ARG A 387 6.47 12.09 -9.28
N ILE A 388 5.23 11.65 -9.41
CA ILE A 388 4.83 10.70 -10.46
C ILE A 388 4.91 11.40 -11.82
N THR A 389 5.54 10.75 -12.81
CA THR A 389 5.74 11.34 -14.14
C THR A 389 5.40 10.39 -15.30
N ASP A 390 5.08 10.99 -16.43
CA ASP A 390 4.84 10.34 -17.72
C ASP A 390 6.13 9.98 -18.49
N ARG A 391 7.31 10.15 -17.88
CA ARG A 391 8.60 9.85 -18.51
C ARG A 391 9.04 8.41 -18.27
N GLY A 392 9.36 7.69 -19.34
CA GLY A 392 9.86 6.32 -19.27
C GLY A 392 9.13 5.38 -20.23
N PRO A 393 9.37 4.06 -20.14
CA PRO A 393 8.72 3.08 -21.01
C PRO A 393 7.20 3.03 -20.78
N ALA A 394 6.46 2.63 -21.83
CA ALA A 394 5.04 2.32 -21.77
C ALA A 394 4.80 0.88 -21.34
N ASN A 395 4.94 0.65 -20.03
CA ASN A 395 4.93 -0.66 -19.41
C ASN A 395 4.21 -0.68 -18.06
N ILE A 396 3.17 0.14 -17.92
CA ILE A 396 2.36 0.19 -16.71
C ILE A 396 0.92 -0.21 -17.05
N LEU A 397 0.45 -1.29 -16.42
CA LEU A 397 -0.95 -1.66 -16.40
C LEU A 397 -1.55 -1.20 -15.09
N LEU A 398 -2.61 -0.39 -15.19
CA LEU A 398 -3.42 0.05 -14.06
C LEU A 398 -4.69 -0.79 -14.06
N VAL A 399 -5.06 -1.37 -12.92
CA VAL A 399 -6.33 -2.08 -12.75
C VAL A 399 -7.09 -1.51 -11.54
N GLN A 400 -8.41 -1.34 -11.67
CA GLN A 400 -9.22 -0.69 -10.64
C GLN A 400 -10.67 -1.18 -10.67
N ASN A 401 -11.21 -1.55 -9.50
CA ASN A 401 -12.65 -1.75 -9.30
C ASN A 401 -13.38 -0.41 -9.31
N LEU A 402 -14.58 -0.36 -9.90
CA LEU A 402 -15.39 0.87 -9.92
C LEU A 402 -15.82 1.31 -8.51
N ARG A 403 -16.10 0.36 -7.61
CA ARG A 403 -16.59 0.59 -6.24
C ARG A 403 -15.58 0.10 -5.19
N ASP A 404 -14.36 0.57 -5.27
CA ASP A 404 -13.32 0.26 -4.29
C ASP A 404 -13.50 1.13 -3.03
N PRO A 405 -13.63 0.52 -1.82
CA PRO A 405 -13.95 1.25 -0.59
C PRO A 405 -12.79 2.06 -0.01
N SER A 406 -11.57 1.88 -0.50
CA SER A 406 -10.35 2.43 0.12
C SER A 406 -9.51 3.24 -0.85
N THR A 407 -9.52 2.86 -2.13
CA THR A 407 -8.88 3.61 -3.22
C THR A 407 -9.89 3.88 -4.32
N PRO A 408 -10.77 4.90 -4.14
CA PRO A 408 -11.85 5.16 -5.09
C PRO A 408 -11.35 5.53 -6.49
N LEU A 409 -12.21 5.31 -7.49
CA LEU A 409 -11.91 5.53 -8.90
C LEU A 409 -11.42 6.95 -9.22
N SER A 410 -11.78 7.95 -8.42
CA SER A 410 -11.30 9.32 -8.56
C SER A 410 -9.77 9.42 -8.43
N GLY A 411 -9.17 8.79 -7.42
CA GLY A 411 -7.72 8.73 -7.25
C GLY A 411 -7.04 7.95 -8.37
N ALA A 412 -7.63 6.83 -8.78
CA ALA A 412 -7.17 6.04 -9.92
C ALA A 412 -7.08 6.84 -11.23
N ARG A 413 -8.09 7.67 -11.52
CA ARG A 413 -8.12 8.55 -12.70
C ARG A 413 -7.03 9.63 -12.65
N GLU A 414 -6.75 10.18 -11.47
CA GLU A 414 -5.64 11.14 -11.29
C GLU A 414 -4.28 10.47 -11.54
N LEU A 415 -4.06 9.26 -11.04
CA LEU A 415 -2.82 8.53 -11.27
C LEU A 415 -2.67 8.19 -12.76
N ARG A 416 -3.75 7.72 -13.40
CA ARG A 416 -3.78 7.45 -14.84
C ARG A 416 -3.42 8.69 -15.67
N SER A 417 -3.91 9.86 -15.27
CA SER A 417 -3.55 11.13 -15.91
C SER A 417 -2.08 11.48 -15.70
N ALA A 418 -1.55 11.31 -14.48
CA ALA A 418 -0.16 11.64 -14.14
C ALA A 418 0.87 10.75 -14.88
N LEU A 419 0.53 9.48 -15.14
CA LEU A 419 1.41 8.53 -15.85
C LEU A 419 1.35 8.68 -17.38
N GLY A 420 0.39 9.44 -17.92
CA GLY A 420 0.32 9.78 -19.34
C GLY A 420 0.37 8.57 -20.28
N GLY A 421 1.16 8.64 -21.33
CA GLY A 421 1.27 7.57 -22.35
C GLY A 421 1.91 6.27 -21.84
N ARG A 422 2.46 6.25 -20.62
CA ARG A 422 3.13 5.05 -20.07
C ARG A 422 2.15 3.98 -19.61
N ALA A 423 0.94 4.40 -19.27
CA ALA A 423 -0.04 3.58 -18.58
C ALA A 423 -1.21 3.23 -19.49
N LYS A 424 -1.76 2.03 -19.28
CA LYS A 424 -3.07 1.62 -19.81
C LYS A 424 -3.96 1.23 -18.64
N PHE A 425 -5.21 1.67 -18.71
CA PHE A 425 -6.13 1.54 -17.59
C PHE A 425 -7.22 0.53 -17.87
N VAL A 426 -7.38 -0.45 -16.97
CA VAL A 426 -8.50 -1.40 -17.00
C VAL A 426 -9.37 -1.12 -15.78
N THR A 427 -10.63 -0.77 -16.04
CA THR A 427 -11.64 -0.69 -14.98
C THR A 427 -12.46 -1.97 -14.94
N VAL A 428 -12.86 -2.40 -13.75
CA VAL A 428 -13.71 -3.57 -13.54
C VAL A 428 -14.98 -3.12 -12.83
N ASP A 429 -16.14 -3.42 -13.41
CA ASP A 429 -17.44 -3.17 -12.78
C ASP A 429 -17.70 -4.17 -11.65
N ALA A 430 -16.94 -4.01 -10.58
CA ALA A 430 -17.01 -4.75 -9.35
C ALA A 430 -16.78 -3.80 -8.16
N GLY A 431 -17.14 -4.28 -6.98
CA GLY A 431 -16.73 -3.67 -5.72
C GLY A 431 -15.54 -4.39 -5.10
N GLY A 432 -15.04 -3.83 -4.00
CA GLY A 432 -13.97 -4.41 -3.20
C GLY A 432 -12.59 -3.86 -3.54
N HIS A 433 -11.61 -4.26 -2.74
CA HIS A 433 -10.25 -3.75 -2.77
C HIS A 433 -9.28 -4.81 -3.31
N GLY A 434 -8.62 -4.48 -4.42
CA GLY A 434 -7.85 -5.36 -5.30
C GLY A 434 -8.72 -5.93 -6.43
N VAL A 435 -8.20 -5.92 -7.64
CA VAL A 435 -8.77 -6.59 -8.82
C VAL A 435 -8.17 -7.98 -8.97
N PHE A 436 -6.85 -8.08 -8.88
CA PHE A 436 -6.13 -9.31 -9.18
C PHE A 436 -6.25 -10.30 -8.03
N THR A 437 -6.33 -11.59 -8.37
CA THR A 437 -6.54 -12.71 -7.44
C THR A 437 -7.91 -12.74 -6.75
N LYS A 438 -8.88 -11.95 -7.23
CA LYS A 438 -10.28 -11.92 -6.77
C LYS A 438 -11.23 -12.61 -7.75
N GLU A 439 -12.49 -12.74 -7.38
CA GLU A 439 -13.54 -13.32 -8.23
C GLU A 439 -13.94 -12.37 -9.37
N ASN A 440 -13.14 -12.32 -10.43
CA ASN A 440 -13.46 -11.66 -11.70
C ASN A 440 -12.59 -12.23 -12.82
N ALA A 441 -13.17 -12.93 -13.80
CA ALA A 441 -12.35 -13.54 -14.85
C ALA A 441 -11.67 -12.50 -15.77
N CYS A 442 -12.39 -11.42 -16.11
CA CYS A 442 -11.91 -10.41 -17.06
C CYS A 442 -10.71 -9.60 -16.53
N GLY A 443 -10.78 -9.08 -15.30
CA GLY A 443 -9.67 -8.31 -14.72
C GLY A 443 -8.43 -9.17 -14.49
N ASN A 444 -8.61 -10.40 -13.98
CA ASN A 444 -7.52 -11.36 -13.86
C ASN A 444 -6.86 -11.68 -15.21
N ASP A 445 -7.63 -11.85 -16.31
CA ASP A 445 -7.06 -12.13 -17.64
C ASP A 445 -6.15 -11.00 -18.12
N PHE A 446 -6.55 -9.74 -17.95
CA PHE A 446 -5.69 -8.59 -18.29
C PHE A 446 -4.36 -8.61 -17.54
N VAL A 447 -4.40 -8.88 -16.23
CA VAL A 447 -3.19 -8.93 -15.40
C VAL A 447 -2.31 -10.12 -15.80
N VAL A 448 -2.88 -11.32 -15.92
CA VAL A 448 -2.14 -12.54 -16.27
C VAL A 448 -1.52 -12.44 -17.66
N ARG A 449 -2.27 -12.01 -18.69
CA ARG A 449 -1.74 -11.87 -20.05
C ARG A 449 -0.68 -10.79 -20.14
N TYR A 450 -0.84 -9.68 -19.43
CA TYR A 450 0.20 -8.68 -19.39
C TYR A 450 1.46 -9.23 -18.71
N LEU A 451 1.34 -9.75 -17.49
CA LEU A 451 2.47 -10.28 -16.74
C LEU A 451 3.11 -11.50 -17.37
N ARG A 452 2.39 -12.42 -18.02
CA ARG A 452 2.95 -13.62 -18.65
C ARG A 452 3.44 -13.34 -20.07
N ASP A 453 2.60 -12.72 -20.89
CA ASP A 453 2.81 -12.63 -22.34
C ASP A 453 3.32 -11.23 -22.77
N GLY A 454 3.16 -10.21 -21.92
CA GLY A 454 3.51 -8.83 -22.26
C GLY A 454 2.42 -8.11 -23.05
N ALA A 455 1.22 -8.69 -23.08
CA ALA A 455 0.08 -8.15 -23.80
C ALA A 455 -0.55 -6.99 -23.00
N LEU A 456 -0.02 -5.78 -23.20
CA LEU A 456 -0.64 -4.55 -22.70
C LEU A 456 -1.79 -4.15 -23.63
N PRO A 457 -2.98 -3.73 -23.13
CA PRO A 457 -4.07 -3.35 -24.00
C PRO A 457 -3.74 -2.10 -24.83
N ALA A 458 -4.26 -2.03 -26.05
CA ALA A 458 -3.97 -0.93 -26.98
C ALA A 458 -4.54 0.42 -26.48
N ALA A 459 -5.64 0.39 -25.76
CA ALA A 459 -6.32 1.53 -25.16
C ALA A 459 -6.73 1.21 -23.72
N ASP A 460 -7.26 2.21 -23.02
CA ASP A 460 -7.94 1.97 -21.75
C ASP A 460 -9.17 1.09 -22.02
N SER A 461 -9.44 0.14 -21.11
CA SER A 461 -10.42 -0.94 -21.29
C SER A 461 -11.36 -1.02 -20.08
N HIS A 462 -12.47 -1.72 -20.29
CA HIS A 462 -13.49 -1.94 -19.27
C HIS A 462 -13.92 -3.40 -19.24
N CYS A 463 -13.98 -3.97 -18.05
CA CYS A 463 -14.58 -5.26 -17.77
C CYS A 463 -16.00 -5.04 -17.22
N PRO A 464 -17.04 -5.58 -17.87
CA PRO A 464 -18.42 -5.47 -17.39
C PRO A 464 -18.61 -6.26 -16.09
N ALA A 465 -19.73 -6.00 -15.41
CA ALA A 465 -20.07 -6.70 -14.18
C ALA A 465 -20.05 -8.22 -14.41
N HIS A 466 -19.39 -8.93 -13.51
CA HIS A 466 -19.47 -10.37 -13.49
C HIS A 466 -20.88 -10.73 -13.00
N LEU A 467 -21.69 -11.37 -13.86
CA LEU A 467 -22.94 -11.97 -13.42
C LEU A 467 -22.58 -13.12 -12.46
N ALA A 468 -22.75 -12.91 -11.16
CA ALA A 468 -22.70 -14.01 -10.20
C ALA A 468 -23.72 -15.07 -10.65
N LYS A 469 -23.25 -16.31 -10.81
CA LYS A 469 -24.12 -17.45 -11.10
C LYS A 469 -24.78 -17.95 -9.82
#